data_AF-A0A5J4T622-F1
#
_entry.id   AF-A0A5J4T622-F1
#
_cell.length_a   1.000
_cell.length_b   1.000
_cell.length_c   1.000
_cell.angle_alpha   90.00
_cell.angle_beta   90.00
_cell.angle_gamma   90.00
#
_symmetry.space_group_name_H-M   'P 1'
#
loop_
_entity.id
_entity.type
_entity.pdbx_description
1 polymer ?
#
loop_
_entity_poly.entity_id
_entity_poly.type
_entity_poly.pdbx_seq_one_letter_code
_entity_poly.pdbx_strand_id
1 'polypeptide(L)'
;MQGGLSNVYHQCNLKGITSINKLRYNHVTKTITSYDNQNVITHILDLDFNSLYPSVFSGIFNKNNPYTNNRIYHAGGVTSYFKCASNNSKQKARDIIMSDDRFNDKGQLFCVRIKGHIDEKHINSHINLAPIWRKLTYNNSIEQIGEFMYNKMKSQGLTVDKPTTKLTSLLSTHNQYMCFTSYILWFLIDYCNFVVDDIDSIALFDKHLGFESFACTMMNNRQDA
;
A
#
# COMPACT_ATOMS: atom_id res chain seq x y z
N MET A 1 -14.38 18.51 4.35
CA MET A 1 -13.61 17.27 4.61
C MET A 1 -14.23 16.13 3.81
N GLN A 2 -13.57 15.64 2.76
CA GLN A 2 -13.91 14.31 2.24
C GLN A 2 -13.23 13.29 3.16
N GLY A 3 -13.95 12.89 4.22
CA GLY A 3 -13.56 11.77 5.05
C GLY A 3 -13.42 10.53 4.18
N GLY A 4 -12.22 9.96 4.14
CA GLY A 4 -12.02 8.66 3.54
C GLY A 4 -12.83 7.65 4.35
N LEU A 5 -13.88 7.10 3.75
CA LEU A 5 -14.38 5.80 4.19
C LEU A 5 -13.28 4.82 3.84
N SER A 6 -12.47 4.47 4.84
CA SER A 6 -11.75 3.21 4.86
C SER A 6 -12.78 2.09 4.66
N ASN A 7 -12.37 0.90 4.21
CA ASN A 7 -13.16 -0.31 4.42
C ASN A 7 -13.20 -0.59 5.93
N VAL A 8 -13.81 0.31 6.69
CA VAL A 8 -14.43 -0.01 7.95
C VAL A 8 -15.64 -0.82 7.50
N TYR A 9 -15.47 -2.14 7.41
CA TYR A 9 -16.61 -3.00 7.68
C TYR A 9 -17.16 -2.46 9.00
N HIS A 10 -18.30 -1.77 8.95
CA HIS A 10 -18.95 -1.25 10.14
C HIS A 10 -19.41 -2.45 10.97
N GLN A 11 -18.46 -3.12 11.57
CA GLN A 11 -18.61 -4.25 12.45
C GLN A 11 -18.51 -3.69 13.85
N CYS A 12 -19.58 -3.91 14.60
CA CYS A 12 -19.55 -3.72 16.03
C CYS A 12 -18.62 -4.81 16.59
N ASN A 13 -17.38 -4.41 16.90
CA ASN A 13 -16.41 -5.28 17.53
C ASN A 13 -16.56 -5.14 19.04
N LEU A 14 -17.16 -6.16 19.66
CA LEU A 14 -17.42 -6.21 21.09
C LEU A 14 -16.49 -7.24 21.75
N LYS A 15 -15.78 -6.80 22.78
CA LYS A 15 -14.90 -7.65 23.58
C LYS A 15 -15.67 -8.83 24.16
N GLY A 16 -15.17 -10.05 23.94
CA GLY A 16 -15.74 -11.30 24.43
C GLY A 16 -17.01 -11.75 23.73
N ILE A 17 -17.48 -11.03 22.71
CA ILE A 17 -18.75 -11.29 22.03
C ILE A 17 -18.52 -11.49 20.53
N THR A 18 -17.83 -10.56 19.86
CA THR A 18 -17.64 -10.60 18.41
C THR A 18 -16.54 -11.58 18.03
N SER A 19 -16.84 -12.52 17.14
CA SER A 19 -15.86 -13.40 16.51
C SER A 19 -14.98 -12.63 15.52
N ILE A 20 -13.72 -13.02 15.38
CA ILE A 20 -12.82 -12.41 14.39
C ILE A 20 -13.24 -12.88 12.99
N ASN A 21 -13.71 -11.94 12.18
CA ASN A 21 -14.04 -12.18 10.77
C ASN A 21 -12.79 -12.22 9.90
N LYS A 22 -12.77 -13.11 8.91
CA LYS A 22 -11.73 -13.20 7.89
C LYS A 22 -12.33 -13.38 6.51
N LEU A 23 -11.58 -12.94 5.51
CA LEU A 23 -11.83 -13.21 4.10
C LEU A 23 -11.00 -14.40 3.63
N ARG A 24 -11.57 -15.20 2.75
CA ARG A 24 -10.88 -16.26 2.01
C ARG A 24 -11.25 -16.17 0.53
N TYR A 25 -10.22 -16.13 -0.30
CA TYR A 25 -10.32 -16.24 -1.75
C TYR A 25 -10.27 -17.72 -2.18
N ASN A 26 -11.17 -18.09 -3.09
CA ASN A 26 -11.20 -19.39 -3.73
C ASN A 26 -10.64 -19.28 -5.16
N HIS A 27 -9.52 -19.97 -5.43
CA HIS A 27 -8.82 -19.94 -6.72
C HIS A 27 -9.60 -20.58 -7.87
N VAL A 28 -10.50 -21.52 -7.58
CA VAL A 28 -11.28 -22.24 -8.60
C VAL A 28 -12.49 -21.42 -9.02
N THR A 29 -13.29 -20.97 -8.05
CA THR A 29 -14.51 -20.19 -8.32
C THR A 29 -14.25 -18.70 -8.52
N LYS A 30 -13.04 -18.23 -8.20
CA LYS A 30 -12.64 -16.81 -8.22
C LYS A 30 -13.53 -15.94 -7.34
N THR A 31 -14.08 -16.51 -6.25
CA THR A 31 -14.95 -15.81 -5.30
C THR A 31 -14.25 -15.55 -3.98
N ILE A 32 -14.74 -14.54 -3.25
CA ILE A 32 -14.31 -14.22 -1.89
C ILE A 32 -15.44 -14.58 -0.94
N THR A 33 -15.11 -15.29 0.14
CA THR A 33 -16.04 -15.66 1.20
C THR A 33 -15.59 -14.99 2.50
N SER A 34 -16.52 -14.31 3.18
CA SER A 34 -16.35 -13.85 4.55
C SER A 34 -16.81 -14.95 5.52
N TYR A 35 -16.03 -15.21 6.56
CA TYR A 35 -16.33 -16.22 7.57
C TYR A 35 -15.78 -15.80 8.93
N ASP A 36 -16.47 -16.20 9.99
CA ASP A 36 -15.99 -16.02 11.34
C ASP A 36 -15.09 -17.17 11.74
N ASN A 37 -13.98 -16.86 12.42
CA ASN A 37 -13.14 -17.89 13.01
C ASN A 37 -13.54 -18.15 14.47
N GLN A 38 -12.96 -19.19 15.08
CA GLN A 38 -13.29 -19.63 16.45
C GLN A 38 -12.80 -18.67 17.54
N ASN A 39 -11.97 -17.69 17.21
CA ASN A 39 -11.43 -16.74 18.17
C ASN A 39 -12.37 -15.55 18.32
N VAL A 40 -12.62 -15.17 19.56
CA VAL A 40 -13.36 -13.95 19.91
C VAL A 40 -12.41 -12.80 20.17
N ILE A 41 -12.85 -11.59 19.84
CA ILE A 41 -12.08 -10.37 20.08
C ILE A 41 -11.95 -10.17 21.59
N THR A 42 -10.72 -10.12 22.10
CA THR A 42 -10.46 -9.87 23.53
C THR A 42 -10.00 -8.45 23.82
N HIS A 43 -9.35 -7.81 22.85
CA HIS A 43 -8.80 -6.47 22.92
C HIS A 43 -8.93 -5.81 21.54
N ILE A 44 -9.15 -4.50 21.53
CA ILE A 44 -9.12 -3.68 20.32
C ILE A 44 -7.97 -2.69 20.53
N LEU A 45 -7.00 -2.73 19.63
CA LEU A 45 -5.91 -1.77 19.59
C LEU A 45 -6.15 -0.86 18.40
N ASP A 46 -6.33 0.43 18.66
CA ASP A 46 -6.31 1.44 17.61
C ASP A 46 -4.87 1.94 17.46
N LEU A 47 -4.29 1.73 16.28
CA LEU A 47 -2.97 2.24 15.95
C LEU A 47 -3.17 3.54 15.18
N ASP A 48 -2.89 4.68 15.84
CA ASP A 48 -2.95 5.99 15.18
C ASP A 48 -1.98 5.99 13.99
N PHE A 49 -2.55 6.14 12.78
CA PHE A 49 -1.85 6.18 11.51
C PHE A 49 -0.78 7.29 11.41
N ASN A 50 -0.81 8.30 12.29
CA ASN A 50 0.26 9.31 12.36
C ASN A 50 1.65 8.73 12.70
N SER A 51 1.71 7.53 13.27
CA SER A 51 2.95 6.81 13.58
C SER A 51 3.60 6.09 12.38
N LEU A 52 2.93 6.07 11.21
CA LEU A 52 3.32 5.24 10.06
C LEU A 52 3.97 5.99 8.90
N TYR A 53 4.37 7.26 9.02
CA TYR A 53 5.14 7.93 7.96
C TYR A 53 6.61 7.50 8.04
N PRO A 54 7.09 6.51 7.25
CA PRO A 54 8.47 6.05 7.39
C PRO A 54 9.44 7.16 6.97
N SER A 55 8.96 8.11 6.16
CA SER A 55 9.65 9.34 5.79
C SER A 55 10.00 10.22 6.98
N VAL A 56 9.19 10.28 8.06
CA VAL A 56 9.57 11.08 9.23
C VAL A 56 10.72 10.47 10.01
N PHE A 57 10.99 9.17 9.82
CA PHE A 57 12.12 8.45 10.39
C PHE A 57 13.25 8.26 9.39
N SER A 58 13.25 9.01 8.27
CA SER A 58 14.36 8.93 7.32
C SER A 58 15.67 9.31 7.99
N GLY A 59 16.69 8.52 7.70
CA GLY A 59 18.00 8.61 8.31
C GLY A 59 18.15 7.89 9.63
N ILE A 60 17.08 7.41 10.25
CA ILE A 60 17.21 6.58 11.44
C ILE A 60 17.48 5.13 11.01
N PHE A 61 18.48 4.52 11.63
CA PHE A 61 18.75 3.09 11.45
C PHE A 61 17.56 2.26 11.96
N ASN A 62 17.08 1.33 11.15
CA ASN A 62 15.99 0.43 11.48
C ASN A 62 16.26 -0.98 10.95
N LYS A 63 16.63 -1.90 11.85
CA LYS A 63 16.88 -3.31 11.55
C LYS A 63 15.72 -4.06 10.90
N ASN A 64 14.49 -3.55 11.04
CA ASN A 64 13.29 -4.18 10.47
C ASN A 64 13.07 -3.77 9.00
N ASN A 65 13.81 -2.78 8.51
CA ASN A 65 13.82 -2.41 7.10
C ASN A 65 15.19 -2.79 6.53
N PRO A 66 15.33 -3.83 5.71
CA PRO A 66 16.64 -4.25 5.19
C PRO A 66 17.17 -3.35 4.06
N TYR A 67 16.34 -2.44 3.54
CA TYR A 67 16.70 -1.64 2.38
C TYR A 67 17.74 -0.56 2.70
N THR A 68 18.59 -0.30 1.71
CA THR A 68 19.60 0.76 1.72
C THR A 68 20.43 0.76 3.01
N ASN A 69 20.94 -0.44 3.37
CA ASN A 69 21.72 -0.69 4.58
C ASN A 69 20.98 -0.29 5.88
N ASN A 70 19.74 -0.75 6.00
CA ASN A 70 18.89 -0.55 7.18
C ASN A 70 18.52 0.91 7.49
N ARG A 71 18.47 1.76 6.46
CA ARG A 71 18.24 3.20 6.64
C ARG A 71 17.44 3.76 5.49
N ILE A 72 16.29 4.38 5.78
CA ILE A 72 15.48 5.03 4.75
C ILE A 72 16.10 6.37 4.39
N TYR A 73 16.39 6.58 3.11
CA TYR A 73 16.78 7.86 2.54
C TYR A 73 15.61 8.57 1.85
N HIS A 74 15.65 9.90 1.83
CA HIS A 74 14.76 10.67 0.97
C HIS A 74 15.30 10.75 -0.45
N ALA A 75 14.38 10.75 -1.42
CA ALA A 75 14.66 11.08 -2.81
C ALA A 75 14.89 12.59 -2.92
N GLY A 76 16.05 13.01 -3.41
CA GLY A 76 16.37 14.41 -3.65
C GLY A 76 16.16 14.80 -5.12
N GLY A 77 17.22 15.22 -5.78
CA GLY A 77 17.20 15.62 -7.19
C GLY A 77 16.97 14.44 -8.14
N VAL A 78 16.19 14.67 -9.19
CA VAL A 78 16.04 13.69 -10.28
C VAL A 78 17.37 13.59 -11.03
N THR A 79 17.98 12.41 -11.02
CA THR A 79 19.24 12.15 -11.73
C THR A 79 19.01 11.60 -13.13
N SER A 80 17.90 10.89 -13.33
CA SER A 80 17.54 10.33 -14.63
C SER A 80 16.04 10.09 -14.71
N TYR A 81 15.50 10.13 -15.92
CA TYR A 81 14.15 9.69 -16.22
C TYR A 81 14.12 9.05 -17.60
N PHE A 82 13.41 7.93 -17.73
CA PHE A 82 13.15 7.36 -19.04
C PHE A 82 11.80 6.65 -19.10
N LYS A 83 11.16 6.77 -20.27
CA LYS A 83 9.95 6.03 -20.61
C LYS A 83 10.34 4.65 -21.14
N CYS A 84 9.62 3.62 -20.69
CA CYS A 84 9.87 2.23 -21.02
C CYS A 84 9.11 1.81 -22.29
N ALA A 85 9.48 2.39 -23.44
CA ALA A 85 8.80 2.17 -24.72
C ALA A 85 9.20 0.86 -25.43
N SER A 86 10.35 0.29 -25.10
CA SER A 86 10.87 -0.95 -25.70
C SER A 86 11.16 -2.01 -24.64
N ASN A 87 11.25 -3.28 -25.05
CA ASN A 87 11.61 -4.38 -24.15
C ASN A 87 12.97 -4.14 -23.47
N ASN A 88 13.94 -3.58 -24.19
CA ASN A 88 15.25 -3.25 -23.61
C ASN A 88 15.13 -2.19 -22.49
N SER A 89 14.34 -1.13 -22.72
CA SER A 89 14.11 -0.10 -21.68
C SER A 89 13.33 -0.64 -20.48
N LYS A 90 12.36 -1.53 -20.70
CA LYS A 90 11.63 -2.23 -19.63
C LYS A 90 12.57 -3.12 -18.82
N GLN A 91 13.45 -3.87 -19.48
CA GLN A 91 14.44 -4.72 -18.81
C GLN A 91 15.39 -3.88 -17.96
N LYS A 92 15.93 -2.78 -18.52
CA LYS A 92 16.77 -1.85 -17.77
C LYS A 92 16.07 -1.31 -16.50
N ALA A 93 14.78 -0.97 -16.59
CA ALA A 93 14.02 -0.54 -15.42
C ALA A 93 13.82 -1.69 -14.41
N ARG A 94 13.56 -2.92 -14.87
CA ARG A 94 13.48 -4.11 -14.00
C ARG A 94 14.80 -4.37 -13.28
N ASP A 95 15.93 -4.26 -13.96
CA ASP A 95 17.25 -4.47 -13.36
C ASP A 95 17.53 -3.46 -12.25
N ILE A 96 17.12 -2.20 -12.43
CA ILE A 96 17.22 -1.17 -11.37
C ILE A 96 16.33 -1.52 -10.18
N ILE A 97 15.07 -1.91 -10.43
CA ILE A 97 14.11 -2.25 -9.37
C ILE A 97 14.57 -3.48 -8.59
N MET A 98 15.09 -4.49 -9.28
CA MET A 98 15.44 -5.79 -8.72
C MET A 98 16.91 -5.93 -8.31
N SER A 99 17.72 -4.88 -8.48
CA SER A 99 19.13 -4.90 -8.08
C SER A 99 19.30 -5.32 -6.62
N ASP A 100 20.26 -6.20 -6.36
CA ASP A 100 20.66 -6.60 -5.00
C ASP A 100 21.28 -5.43 -4.22
N ASP A 101 21.72 -4.38 -4.91
CA ASP A 101 22.19 -3.16 -4.28
C ASP A 101 21.10 -2.48 -3.44
N ARG A 102 19.81 -2.84 -3.61
CA ARG A 102 18.71 -2.34 -2.77
C ARG A 102 18.89 -2.63 -1.28
N PHE A 103 19.73 -3.60 -0.90
CA PHE A 103 20.00 -3.95 0.50
C PHE A 103 21.28 -3.31 1.06
N ASN A 104 22.02 -2.54 0.26
CA ASN A 104 23.28 -1.93 0.67
C ASN A 104 23.33 -0.43 0.33
N ASP A 105 24.45 0.24 0.61
CA ASP A 105 24.60 1.68 0.41
C ASP A 105 24.67 2.13 -1.06
N LYS A 106 24.68 1.22 -2.02
CA LYS A 106 24.60 1.52 -3.46
C LYS A 106 23.17 1.55 -3.99
N GLY A 107 22.18 1.21 -3.15
CA GLY A 107 20.77 1.19 -3.54
C GLY A 107 20.30 2.51 -4.14
N GLN A 108 19.81 2.45 -5.38
CA GLN A 108 19.31 3.59 -6.15
C GLN A 108 17.84 3.86 -5.83
N LEU A 109 17.51 5.09 -5.45
CA LEU A 109 16.12 5.49 -5.24
C LEU A 109 15.43 5.77 -6.57
N PHE A 110 14.14 5.43 -6.63
CA PHE A 110 13.33 5.63 -7.81
C PHE A 110 11.86 5.89 -7.48
N CYS A 111 11.17 6.49 -8.44
CA CYS A 111 9.71 6.48 -8.56
C CYS A 111 9.37 5.85 -9.90
N VAL A 112 8.58 4.79 -9.90
CA VAL A 112 8.25 4.01 -11.10
C VAL A 112 6.76 3.93 -11.29
N ARG A 113 6.31 4.03 -12.55
CA ARG A 113 4.93 3.86 -12.94
C ARG A 113 4.73 2.48 -13.56
N ILE A 114 3.99 1.61 -12.88
CA ILE A 114 3.87 0.18 -13.25
C ILE A 114 2.43 -0.33 -13.20
N LYS A 115 2.22 -1.47 -13.85
CA LYS A 115 1.13 -2.41 -13.59
C LYS A 115 1.67 -3.59 -12.81
N GLY A 116 0.86 -4.15 -11.93
CA GLY A 116 1.24 -5.36 -11.22
C GLY A 116 0.12 -5.89 -10.34
N HIS A 117 0.34 -7.09 -9.81
CA HIS A 117 -0.61 -7.78 -8.95
C HIS A 117 0.11 -8.63 -7.90
N ILE A 118 -0.55 -8.87 -6.78
CA ILE A 118 -0.14 -9.92 -5.84
C ILE A 118 -0.34 -11.27 -6.54
N ASP A 119 0.70 -12.10 -6.58
CA ASP A 119 0.61 -13.45 -7.16
C ASP A 119 -0.61 -14.16 -6.59
N GLU A 120 -1.41 -14.75 -7.47
CA GLU A 120 -2.71 -15.32 -7.11
C GLU A 120 -2.57 -16.28 -5.92
N LYS A 121 -1.52 -17.11 -5.89
CA LYS A 121 -1.28 -18.08 -4.81
C LYS A 121 -1.12 -17.45 -3.41
N HIS A 122 -0.83 -16.14 -3.35
CA HIS A 122 -0.63 -15.37 -2.13
C HIS A 122 -1.77 -14.42 -1.79
N ILE A 123 -2.86 -14.38 -2.58
CA ILE A 123 -4.02 -13.52 -2.28
C ILE A 123 -4.55 -13.74 -0.86
N ASN A 124 -4.67 -14.99 -0.42
CA ASN A 124 -5.17 -15.31 0.92
C ASN A 124 -4.29 -14.78 2.06
N SER A 125 -2.99 -14.56 1.81
CA SER A 125 -2.06 -13.95 2.78
C SER A 125 -2.31 -12.46 2.98
N HIS A 126 -2.90 -11.78 1.99
CA HIS A 126 -3.01 -10.32 1.96
C HIS A 126 -4.45 -9.81 1.88
N ILE A 127 -5.44 -10.67 1.60
CA ILE A 127 -6.83 -10.25 1.35
C ILE A 127 -7.50 -9.55 2.54
N ASN A 128 -7.08 -9.86 3.77
CA ASN A 128 -7.61 -9.21 4.97
C ASN A 128 -7.05 -7.80 5.18
N LEU A 129 -5.90 -7.47 4.57
CA LEU A 129 -5.30 -6.14 4.57
C LEU A 129 -4.49 -5.95 3.28
N ALA A 130 -5.18 -5.59 2.21
CA ALA A 130 -4.54 -5.50 0.90
C ALA A 130 -3.50 -4.36 0.89
N PRO A 131 -2.27 -4.59 0.40
CA PRO A 131 -1.12 -3.72 0.72
C PRO A 131 -1.00 -2.49 -0.19
N ILE A 132 -1.78 -2.39 -1.27
CA ILE A 132 -1.74 -1.26 -2.20
C ILE A 132 -2.86 -0.29 -1.85
N TRP A 133 -2.54 0.88 -1.32
CA TRP A 133 -3.54 1.89 -0.98
C TRP A 133 -3.55 3.02 -2.00
N ARG A 134 -4.71 3.25 -2.64
CA ARG A 134 -4.87 4.29 -3.65
C ARG A 134 -6.20 5.01 -3.48
N LYS A 135 -6.22 6.29 -3.81
CA LYS A 135 -7.48 7.01 -4.01
C LYS A 135 -8.02 6.63 -5.38
N LEU A 136 -9.13 5.91 -5.41
CA LEU A 136 -9.81 5.54 -6.64
C LEU A 136 -11.14 6.26 -6.74
N THR A 137 -11.48 6.67 -7.96
CA THR A 137 -12.80 7.20 -8.29
C THR A 137 -13.57 6.14 -9.04
N TYR A 138 -14.75 5.80 -8.54
CA TYR A 138 -15.66 4.85 -9.16
C TYR A 138 -17.10 5.34 -9.04
N ASN A 139 -17.98 4.87 -9.92
CA ASN A 139 -19.41 5.13 -9.78
C ASN A 139 -19.96 4.22 -8.69
N ASN A 140 -20.71 4.74 -7.73
CA ASN A 140 -21.34 3.93 -6.69
C ASN A 140 -22.70 3.35 -7.13
N SER A 141 -22.75 2.87 -8.38
CA SER A 141 -23.89 2.17 -8.95
C SER A 141 -23.97 0.74 -8.45
N ILE A 142 -25.14 0.12 -8.62
CA ILE A 142 -25.40 -1.25 -8.19
C ILE A 142 -24.39 -2.27 -8.77
N GLU A 143 -23.93 -2.07 -10.00
CA GLU A 143 -22.97 -2.96 -10.67
C GLU A 143 -21.58 -2.91 -10.02
N GLN A 144 -21.19 -1.76 -9.49
CA GLN A 144 -19.84 -1.54 -8.94
C GLN A 144 -19.74 -1.91 -7.47
N ILE A 145 -20.75 -1.55 -6.66
CA ILE A 145 -20.72 -1.77 -5.20
C ILE A 145 -21.56 -2.98 -4.76
N GLY A 146 -22.33 -3.56 -5.67
CA GLY A 146 -23.27 -4.65 -5.39
C GLY A 146 -24.60 -4.17 -4.79
N GLU A 147 -25.63 -4.99 -4.99
CA GLU A 147 -27.00 -4.72 -4.56
C GLU A 147 -27.13 -4.44 -3.07
N PHE A 148 -26.44 -5.22 -2.23
CA PHE A 148 -26.50 -5.05 -0.77
C PHE A 148 -26.04 -3.65 -0.34
N MET A 149 -24.86 -3.22 -0.80
CA MET A 149 -24.31 -1.91 -0.44
C MET A 149 -25.14 -0.79 -1.03
N TYR A 150 -25.59 -0.93 -2.27
CA TYR A 150 -26.44 0.05 -2.95
C TYR A 150 -27.75 0.29 -2.17
N ASN A 151 -28.47 -0.79 -1.82
CA ASN A 151 -29.71 -0.71 -1.06
C ASN A 151 -29.49 -0.14 0.35
N LYS A 152 -28.39 -0.53 1.02
CA LYS A 152 -28.03 0.02 2.34
C LYS A 152 -27.80 1.53 2.26
N MET A 153 -27.01 1.99 1.29
CA MET A 153 -26.75 3.41 1.07
C MET A 153 -28.05 4.18 0.83
N LYS A 154 -28.92 3.68 -0.05
CA LYS A 154 -30.21 4.30 -0.35
C LYS A 154 -31.11 4.39 0.88
N SER A 155 -31.19 3.33 1.69
CA SER A 155 -31.99 3.30 2.93
C SER A 155 -31.52 4.31 3.99
N GLN A 156 -30.24 4.69 3.96
CA GLN A 156 -29.65 5.67 4.88
C GLN A 156 -29.63 7.09 4.31
N GLY A 157 -30.27 7.33 3.16
CA GLY A 157 -30.28 8.63 2.49
C GLY A 157 -28.92 9.04 1.90
N LEU A 158 -28.00 8.09 1.73
CA LEU A 158 -26.71 8.35 1.08
C LEU A 158 -26.89 8.43 -0.44
N THR A 159 -26.08 9.27 -1.09
CA THR A 159 -26.12 9.43 -2.56
C THR A 159 -25.66 8.16 -3.26
N VAL A 160 -26.41 7.72 -4.26
CA VAL A 160 -26.08 6.61 -5.17
C VAL A 160 -25.99 7.11 -6.61
N ASP A 161 -25.45 6.29 -7.51
CA ASP A 161 -25.30 6.58 -8.96
C ASP A 161 -24.49 7.86 -9.27
N LYS A 162 -23.44 8.11 -8.49
CA LYS A 162 -22.52 9.23 -8.68
C LYS A 162 -21.06 8.77 -8.56
N PRO A 163 -20.12 9.46 -9.24
CA PRO A 163 -18.70 9.29 -8.99
C PRO A 163 -18.36 9.59 -7.53
N THR A 164 -17.70 8.65 -6.88
CA THR A 164 -17.19 8.81 -5.52
C THR A 164 -15.70 8.46 -5.50
N THR A 165 -14.91 9.28 -4.80
CA THR A 165 -13.49 9.03 -4.59
C THR A 165 -13.28 8.50 -3.19
N LYS A 166 -12.67 7.32 -3.07
CA LYS A 166 -12.36 6.67 -1.79
C LYS A 166 -10.91 6.23 -1.74
N LEU A 167 -10.34 6.21 -0.54
CA LEU A 167 -9.10 5.50 -0.30
C LEU A 167 -9.43 4.01 -0.25
N THR A 168 -8.84 3.24 -1.16
CA THR A 168 -9.16 1.82 -1.36
C THR A 168 -7.90 1.00 -1.22
N SER A 169 -8.00 -0.12 -0.53
CA SER A 169 -6.97 -1.15 -0.44
C SER A 169 -7.14 -2.17 -1.57
N LEU A 170 -6.06 -2.43 -2.31
CA LEU A 170 -6.06 -3.20 -3.56
C LEU A 170 -5.04 -4.33 -3.49
N LEU A 171 -5.34 -5.44 -4.15
CA LEU A 171 -4.42 -6.57 -4.38
C LEU A 171 -3.74 -6.49 -5.76
N SER A 172 -4.07 -5.50 -6.57
CA SER A 172 -3.44 -5.26 -7.86
C SER A 172 -3.56 -3.80 -8.26
N THR A 173 -2.92 -3.42 -9.35
CA THR A 173 -3.14 -2.11 -9.97
C THR A 173 -4.35 -2.09 -10.91
N HIS A 174 -5.16 -3.16 -10.96
CA HIS A 174 -6.35 -3.27 -11.81
C HIS A 174 -6.08 -2.94 -13.28
N ASN A 175 -4.94 -3.43 -13.81
CA ASN A 175 -4.47 -3.17 -15.16
C ASN A 175 -4.28 -1.66 -15.48
N GLN A 176 -4.21 -0.81 -14.46
CA GLN A 176 -3.89 0.61 -14.55
C GLN A 176 -2.44 0.85 -14.13
N TYR A 177 -1.83 1.85 -14.74
CA TYR A 177 -0.49 2.29 -14.38
C TYR A 177 -0.52 3.18 -13.14
N MET A 178 0.14 2.73 -12.07
CA MET A 178 0.21 3.43 -10.80
C MET A 178 1.66 3.73 -10.43
N CYS A 179 1.91 4.88 -9.80
CA CYS A 179 3.24 5.26 -9.33
C CYS A 179 3.56 4.59 -8.00
N PHE A 180 4.78 4.09 -7.83
CA PHE A 180 5.31 3.56 -6.58
C PHE A 180 6.71 4.10 -6.34
N THR A 181 7.03 4.43 -5.09
CA THR A 181 8.38 4.76 -4.65
C THR A 181 9.17 3.49 -4.37
N SER A 182 10.50 3.56 -4.39
CA SER A 182 11.41 2.43 -4.19
C SER A 182 11.05 1.57 -2.98
N TYR A 183 10.99 2.15 -1.78
CA TYR A 183 10.72 1.38 -0.55
C TYR A 183 9.36 0.69 -0.54
N ILE A 184 8.32 1.33 -1.07
CA ILE A 184 6.99 0.72 -1.14
C ILE A 184 6.99 -0.41 -2.16
N LEU A 185 7.62 -0.21 -3.33
CA LEU A 185 7.66 -1.27 -4.34
C LEU A 185 8.51 -2.46 -3.88
N TRP A 186 9.67 -2.22 -3.28
CA TRP A 186 10.49 -3.29 -2.71
C TRP A 186 9.74 -4.06 -1.62
N PHE A 187 9.06 -3.36 -0.71
CA PHE A 187 8.20 -4.01 0.29
C PHE A 187 7.13 -4.90 -0.35
N LEU A 188 6.45 -4.41 -1.39
CA LEU A 188 5.44 -5.18 -2.11
C LEU A 188 6.04 -6.43 -2.78
N ILE A 189 7.20 -6.30 -3.42
CA ILE A 189 7.88 -7.41 -4.11
C ILE A 189 8.35 -8.45 -3.09
N ASP A 190 9.10 -8.04 -2.07
CA ASP A 190 9.81 -8.96 -1.18
C ASP A 190 8.88 -9.57 -0.12
N TYR A 191 7.89 -8.82 0.38
CA TYR A 191 7.02 -9.27 1.49
C TYR A 191 5.58 -9.57 1.08
N CYS A 192 5.13 -9.07 -0.07
CA CYS A 192 3.75 -9.27 -0.51
C CYS A 192 3.64 -10.12 -1.79
N ASN A 193 4.74 -10.68 -2.29
CA ASN A 193 4.76 -11.48 -3.52
C ASN A 193 4.16 -10.73 -4.71
N PHE A 194 4.43 -9.42 -4.80
CA PHE A 194 3.95 -8.59 -5.89
C PHE A 194 4.72 -8.85 -7.18
N VAL A 195 3.98 -9.17 -8.23
CA VAL A 195 4.46 -9.38 -9.60
C VAL A 195 4.31 -8.08 -10.38
N VAL A 196 5.42 -7.61 -10.95
CA VAL A 196 5.42 -6.45 -11.85
C VAL A 196 5.06 -6.93 -13.26
N ASP A 197 3.85 -6.60 -13.72
CA ASP A 197 3.33 -7.00 -15.04
C ASP A 197 3.93 -6.15 -16.16
N ASP A 198 3.90 -4.83 -16.00
CA ASP A 198 4.41 -3.90 -16.99
C ASP A 198 4.97 -2.62 -16.36
N ILE A 199 5.92 -1.98 -17.04
CA ILE A 199 6.56 -0.75 -16.62
C ILE A 199 6.36 0.29 -17.71
N ASP A 200 5.79 1.44 -17.34
CA ASP A 200 5.60 2.57 -18.25
C ASP A 200 6.79 3.54 -18.22
N SER A 201 7.30 3.87 -17.03
CA SER A 201 8.37 4.85 -16.86
C SER A 201 9.01 4.75 -15.49
N ILE A 202 10.25 5.22 -15.38
CA ILE A 202 11.00 5.29 -14.13
C ILE A 202 11.79 6.59 -14.06
N ALA A 203 11.74 7.24 -12.89
CA ALA A 203 12.59 8.35 -12.49
C ALA A 203 13.54 7.87 -11.40
N LEU A 204 14.82 8.22 -11.51
CA LEU A 204 15.87 7.92 -10.54
C LEU A 204 16.23 9.20 -9.77
N PHE A 205 16.60 9.04 -8.51
CA PHE A 205 16.85 10.15 -7.60
C PHE A 205 18.17 9.98 -6.86
N ASP A 206 18.87 11.07 -6.59
CA ASP A 206 19.89 11.03 -5.55
C ASP A 206 19.25 10.78 -4.17
N LYS A 207 20.08 10.42 -3.19
CA LYS A 207 19.65 10.12 -1.83
C LYS A 207 20.23 11.12 -0.85
N HIS A 208 19.41 11.58 0.09
CA HIS A 208 19.84 12.48 1.15
C HIS A 208 19.17 12.18 2.50
N LEU A 209 19.74 12.75 3.55
CA LEU A 209 19.37 12.52 4.95
C LEU A 209 18.83 13.80 5.61
N GLY A 210 18.26 14.71 4.81
CA GLY A 210 17.88 16.05 5.27
C GLY A 210 16.85 16.09 6.41
N PHE A 211 16.11 14.99 6.63
CA PHE A 211 15.10 14.90 7.67
C PHE A 211 15.61 14.24 8.97
N GLU A 212 16.83 13.72 8.98
CA GLU A 212 17.39 13.03 10.15
C GLU A 212 17.50 13.97 11.36
N SER A 213 17.94 15.22 11.16
CA SER A 213 18.04 16.21 12.25
C SER A 213 16.68 16.55 12.85
N PHE A 214 15.63 16.60 12.03
CA PHE A 214 14.27 16.75 12.53
C PHE A 214 13.88 15.56 13.41
N ALA A 215 14.10 14.34 12.92
CA ALA A 215 13.70 13.11 13.59
C ALA A 215 14.48 12.85 14.90
N CYS A 216 15.79 13.10 14.90
CA CYS A 216 16.67 12.78 16.02
C CYS A 216 16.88 13.94 16.99
N THR A 217 16.84 15.19 16.52
CA THR A 217 17.15 16.36 17.37
C THR A 217 15.89 17.11 17.74
N MET A 218 15.07 17.49 16.75
CA MET A 218 13.89 18.32 17.04
C MET A 218 12.80 17.56 17.79
N MET A 219 12.60 16.26 17.50
CA MET A 219 11.64 15.44 18.25
C MET A 219 12.09 15.15 19.68
N ASN A 220 13.38 14.89 19.91
CA ASN A 220 13.90 14.70 21.27
C ASN A 220 13.71 15.97 22.11
N ASN A 221 14.09 17.14 21.57
CA ASN A 221 13.89 18.41 22.26
C ASN A 221 12.41 18.70 22.58
N ARG A 222 11.47 18.19 21.77
CA ARG A 222 10.03 18.33 22.01
C ARG A 222 9.54 17.44 23.14
N GLN A 223 10.14 16.27 23.35
CA GLN A 223 9.78 15.39 24.46
C GLN A 223 10.31 15.91 25.80
N ASP A 224 11.39 16.69 25.77
CA ASP A 224 12.00 17.30 26.95
C ASP A 224 11.30 18.60 27.43
N ALA A 225 10.34 19.13 26.67
CA ALA A 225 9.61 20.38 26.93
C ALA A 225 8.22 20.15 27.51
#